data_AF-A0A1I8AEW2-F1
#
_entry.id   AF-A0A1I8AEW2-F1
#
_cell.length_a   1.000
_cell.length_b   1.000
_cell.length_c   1.000
_cell.angle_alpha   90.00
_cell.angle_beta   90.00
_cell.angle_gamma   90.00
#
_symmetry.space_group_name_H-M   'P 1'
#
loop_
_entity.id
_entity.type
_entity.pdbx_description
1 polymer ?
#
loop_
_entity_poly.entity_id
_entity_poly.type
_entity_poly.pdbx_seq_one_letter_code
_entity_poly.pdbx_strand_id
1 'polypeptide(L)'
;LFVLENDEGEVVGISAIAGAVGLREPWYNYRVGLTVSASQELDIYREIPTLFLANDLTGNSELCSLFLRSDYRSGLNGRLLAKARLLFIAEFSELFGNKIIAEMRGMSDEQGRSPFWESLGRHFFKMEFSQADYLTGVGNKAFIAELMPKFPLYTCFLSEAARNVIG
;
A
#
# COMPACT_ATOMS: atom_id res chain seq x y z
N LEU A 1 0.82 1.21 -18.80
CA LEU A 1 1.97 0.33 -18.45
C LEU A 1 3.15 0.79 -19.28
N PHE A 2 4.32 0.87 -18.68
CA PHE A 2 5.59 1.22 -19.32
C PHE A 2 6.52 0.01 -19.22
N VAL A 3 7.27 -0.23 -20.28
CA VAL A 3 8.35 -1.23 -20.32
C VAL A 3 9.67 -0.51 -20.57
N LEU A 4 10.74 -1.03 -19.97
CA LEU A 4 12.11 -0.69 -20.35
C LEU A 4 12.66 -1.85 -21.16
N GLU A 5 13.03 -1.59 -22.40
CA GLU A 5 13.66 -2.55 -23.30
C GLU A 5 15.15 -2.22 -23.47
N ASN A 6 16.00 -3.24 -23.62
CA ASN A 6 17.40 -3.06 -24.02
C ASN A 6 17.53 -2.95 -25.55
N ASP A 7 18.76 -2.74 -26.04
CA ASP A 7 19.04 -2.57 -27.46
C ASP A 7 18.72 -3.85 -28.28
N GLU A 8 18.71 -5.01 -27.63
CA GLU A 8 18.33 -6.30 -28.19
C GLU A 8 16.79 -6.54 -28.22
N GLY A 9 15.99 -5.62 -27.66
CA GLY A 9 14.53 -5.71 -27.60
C GLY A 9 13.99 -6.58 -26.44
N GLU A 10 14.83 -6.94 -25.48
CA GLU A 10 14.40 -7.66 -24.28
C GLU A 10 13.78 -6.69 -23.26
N VAL A 11 12.62 -7.05 -22.70
CA VAL A 11 12.02 -6.30 -21.59
C VAL A 11 12.79 -6.56 -20.31
N VAL A 12 13.42 -5.52 -19.77
CA VAL A 12 14.29 -5.59 -18.59
C VAL A 12 13.69 -4.92 -17.35
N GLY A 13 12.64 -4.12 -17.51
CA GLY A 13 11.92 -3.50 -16.42
C GLY A 13 10.51 -3.09 -16.79
N ILE A 14 9.67 -2.88 -15.77
CA ILE A 14 8.30 -2.42 -15.91
C ILE A 14 7.99 -1.32 -14.91
N SER A 15 7.12 -0.40 -15.31
CA SER A 15 6.46 0.49 -14.36
C SER A 15 5.05 0.86 -14.79
N ALA A 16 4.20 1.30 -13.86
CA ALA A 16 2.82 1.64 -14.17
C ALA A 16 2.33 2.89 -13.46
N ILE A 17 1.17 3.37 -13.90
CA ILE A 17 0.42 4.45 -13.28
C ILE A 17 -1.05 4.04 -13.36
N ALA A 18 -1.77 4.11 -12.25
CA ALA A 18 -3.22 4.10 -12.26
C ALA A 18 -3.71 5.54 -12.36
N GLY A 19 -4.53 5.84 -13.37
CA GLY A 19 -5.07 7.20 -13.59
C GLY A 19 -5.88 7.68 -12.39
N ALA A 20 -6.70 6.81 -11.82
CA ALA A 20 -7.40 7.06 -10.57
C ALA A 20 -7.71 5.74 -9.84
N VAL A 21 -7.34 5.65 -8.57
CA VAL A 21 -7.69 4.51 -7.70
C VAL A 21 -9.13 4.63 -7.22
N GLY A 22 -9.77 3.52 -6.87
CA GLY A 22 -11.10 3.54 -6.24
C GLY A 22 -12.30 3.76 -7.17
N LEU A 23 -12.10 4.04 -8.47
CA LEU A 23 -13.21 4.36 -9.40
C LEU A 23 -13.96 3.14 -9.94
N ARG A 24 -13.28 2.00 -10.07
CA ARG A 24 -13.90 0.74 -10.57
C ARG A 24 -14.19 -0.21 -9.41
N GLU A 25 -13.22 -0.36 -8.54
CA GLU A 25 -13.29 -1.15 -7.32
C GLU A 25 -12.80 -0.29 -6.16
N PRO A 26 -13.41 -0.42 -4.96
CA PRO A 26 -12.94 0.31 -3.79
C PRO A 26 -11.45 0.05 -3.51
N TRP A 27 -10.72 1.13 -3.26
CA TRP A 27 -9.33 1.08 -2.84
C TRP A 27 -9.27 1.44 -1.36
N TYR A 28 -8.84 0.49 -0.52
CA TYR A 28 -8.88 0.63 0.93
C TYR A 28 -7.50 0.87 1.51
N ASN A 29 -7.45 1.68 2.55
CA ASN A 29 -6.27 1.94 3.36
C ASN A 29 -6.64 2.03 4.84
N TYR A 30 -5.62 1.87 5.69
CA TYR A 30 -5.72 2.34 7.06
C TYR A 30 -5.15 3.75 7.16
N ARG A 31 -6.00 4.70 7.56
CA ARG A 31 -5.55 6.01 8.00
C ARG A 31 -5.15 5.93 9.47
N VAL A 32 -3.91 6.27 9.78
CA VAL A 32 -3.43 6.39 11.16
C VAL A 32 -3.87 7.75 11.72
N GLY A 33 -4.75 7.72 12.71
CA GLY A 33 -5.19 8.90 13.46
C GLY A 33 -4.94 8.75 14.96
N LEU A 34 -5.48 9.66 15.75
CA LEU A 34 -5.44 9.61 17.21
C LEU A 34 -6.87 9.51 17.75
N THR A 35 -7.07 8.66 18.75
CA THR A 35 -8.25 8.68 19.62
C THR A 35 -7.81 9.22 20.98
N VAL A 36 -8.48 10.29 21.42
CA VAL A 36 -8.20 10.93 22.71
C VAL A 36 -9.23 10.46 23.73
N SER A 37 -8.74 9.91 24.84
CA SER A 37 -9.55 9.55 25.99
C SER A 37 -9.12 10.40 27.17
N ALA A 38 -10.07 11.14 27.74
CA ALA A 38 -9.84 11.96 28.93
C ALA A 38 -10.83 11.57 30.04
N SER A 39 -10.32 11.40 31.25
CA SER A 39 -11.12 11.25 32.48
C SER A 39 -10.63 12.27 33.48
N GLN A 40 -11.46 13.27 33.74
CA GLN A 40 -11.14 14.34 34.69
C GLN A 40 -11.07 13.81 36.13
N GLU A 41 -11.94 12.88 36.50
CA GLU A 41 -11.98 12.28 37.84
C GLU A 41 -10.71 11.49 38.17
N LEU A 42 -10.12 10.84 37.16
CA LEU A 42 -8.92 10.03 37.31
C LEU A 42 -7.62 10.77 36.93
N ASP A 43 -7.72 12.04 36.52
CA ASP A 43 -6.62 12.82 35.94
C ASP A 43 -5.89 12.09 34.80
N ILE A 44 -6.65 11.41 33.94
CA ILE A 44 -6.12 10.65 32.80
C ILE A 44 -6.40 11.45 31.54
N TYR A 45 -5.34 11.72 30.77
CA TYR A 45 -5.42 12.15 29.38
C TYR A 45 -4.53 11.24 28.54
N ARG A 46 -5.11 10.56 27.55
CA ARG A 46 -4.39 9.58 26.74
C ARG A 46 -4.72 9.74 25.27
N GLU A 47 -3.67 9.90 24.47
CA GLU A 47 -3.74 9.87 23.02
C GLU A 47 -3.31 8.47 22.54
N ILE A 48 -4.17 7.81 21.78
CA ILE A 48 -3.96 6.44 21.32
C ILE A 48 -3.94 6.43 19.80
N PRO A 49 -2.80 6.07 19.16
CA PRO A 49 -2.78 5.86 17.72
C PRO A 49 -3.82 4.80 17.33
N THR A 50 -4.63 5.11 16.33
CA THR A 50 -5.79 4.33 15.94
C THR A 50 -5.82 4.18 14.43
N LEU A 51 -6.05 2.96 13.96
CA LEU A 51 -6.21 2.64 12.55
C LEU A 51 -7.69 2.78 12.18
N PHE A 52 -7.97 3.66 11.21
CA PHE A 52 -9.29 3.85 10.66
C PHE A 52 -9.32 3.30 9.24
N LEU A 53 -10.14 2.28 9.00
CA LEU A 53 -10.35 1.78 7.64
C LEU A 53 -11.01 2.89 6.82
N ALA A 54 -10.39 3.25 5.70
CA ALA A 54 -10.80 4.35 4.84
C ALA A 54 -10.67 3.97 3.36
N ASN A 55 -11.24 4.81 2.51
CA ASN A 55 -11.10 4.83 1.06
C ASN A 55 -10.90 6.27 0.57
N ASP A 56 -10.28 7.10 1.41
CA ASP A 56 -10.15 8.54 1.26
C ASP A 56 -9.17 8.97 0.15
N LEU A 57 -8.47 8.00 -0.45
CA LEU A 57 -7.59 8.22 -1.59
C LEU A 57 -8.27 8.01 -2.95
N THR A 58 -9.57 7.66 -2.97
CA THR A 58 -10.35 7.47 -4.21
C THR A 58 -10.24 8.69 -5.12
N GLY A 59 -9.98 8.45 -6.41
CA GLY A 59 -9.80 9.49 -7.43
C GLY A 59 -8.36 10.00 -7.57
N ASN A 60 -7.46 9.70 -6.64
CA ASN A 60 -6.04 10.04 -6.77
C ASN A 60 -5.33 9.09 -7.74
N SER A 61 -4.30 9.58 -8.41
CA SER A 61 -3.44 8.74 -9.25
C SER A 61 -2.43 7.99 -8.39
N GLU A 62 -2.05 6.79 -8.82
CA GLU A 62 -1.10 5.94 -8.10
C GLU A 62 0.07 5.56 -9.00
N LEU A 63 1.29 5.74 -8.50
CA LEU A 63 2.50 5.14 -9.05
C LEU A 63 2.57 3.69 -8.58
N CYS A 64 2.03 2.78 -9.38
CA CYS A 64 2.08 1.35 -9.13
C CYS A 64 3.15 0.69 -10.00
N SER A 65 3.53 -0.55 -9.65
CA SER A 65 4.52 -1.35 -10.35
C SER A 65 5.87 -0.62 -10.56
N LEU A 66 6.93 -1.10 -9.93
CA LEU A 66 8.28 -0.67 -10.25
C LEU A 66 9.21 -1.85 -10.08
N PHE A 67 9.63 -2.41 -11.20
CA PHE A 67 10.52 -3.56 -11.19
C PHE A 67 11.56 -3.42 -12.28
N LEU A 68 12.77 -3.83 -11.94
CA LEU A 68 13.92 -3.89 -12.82
C LEU A 68 14.68 -5.17 -12.52
N ARG A 69 15.05 -5.93 -13.54
CA ARG A 69 15.90 -7.11 -13.38
C ARG A 69 17.22 -6.72 -12.70
N SER A 70 17.77 -7.61 -11.87
CA SER A 70 18.93 -7.31 -11.01
C SER A 70 20.17 -6.88 -11.78
N ASP A 71 20.43 -7.49 -12.92
CA ASP A 71 21.49 -7.17 -13.88
C ASP A 71 21.36 -5.77 -14.51
N TYR A 72 20.15 -5.19 -14.52
CA TYR A 72 19.90 -3.84 -15.04
C TYR A 72 19.78 -2.76 -13.96
N ARG A 73 19.95 -3.11 -12.67
CA ARG A 73 19.95 -2.16 -11.53
C ARG A 73 21.27 -1.40 -11.39
N SER A 74 21.76 -0.86 -12.50
CA SER A 74 22.99 -0.05 -12.57
C SER A 74 22.70 1.30 -13.22
N GLY A 75 23.62 2.25 -13.01
CA GLY A 75 23.54 3.57 -13.62
C GLY A 75 22.23 4.30 -13.34
N LEU A 76 21.56 4.75 -14.41
CA LEU A 76 20.35 5.59 -14.34
C LEU A 76 19.07 4.83 -14.69
N ASN A 77 19.13 3.52 -14.97
CA ASN A 77 17.99 2.75 -15.46
C ASN A 77 16.78 2.81 -14.52
N GLY A 78 17.00 2.61 -13.21
CA GLY A 78 15.95 2.71 -12.21
C GLY A 78 15.36 4.11 -12.09
N ARG A 79 16.19 5.16 -12.22
CA ARG A 79 15.74 6.55 -12.20
C ARG A 79 14.95 6.91 -13.45
N LEU A 80 15.40 6.46 -14.62
CA LEU A 80 14.72 6.63 -15.89
C LEU A 80 13.32 6.00 -15.81
N LEU A 81 13.26 4.71 -15.46
CA LEU A 81 11.99 3.98 -15.36
C LEU A 81 11.04 4.62 -14.35
N ALA A 82 11.55 5.07 -13.19
CA ALA A 82 10.73 5.75 -12.20
C ALA A 82 10.23 7.12 -12.69
N LYS A 83 11.10 7.95 -13.28
CA LYS A 83 10.79 9.32 -13.73
C LYS A 83 10.00 9.38 -15.02
N ALA A 84 10.10 8.37 -15.90
CA ALA A 84 9.30 8.30 -17.12
C ALA A 84 7.80 8.42 -16.82
N ARG A 85 7.36 7.82 -15.71
CA ARG A 85 5.98 7.95 -15.22
C ARG A 85 5.62 9.40 -14.86
N LEU A 86 6.50 10.09 -14.15
CA LEU A 86 6.28 11.48 -13.76
C LEU A 86 6.30 12.43 -14.96
N LEU A 87 7.18 12.18 -15.94
CA LEU A 87 7.21 12.92 -17.20
C LEU A 87 5.92 12.71 -17.99
N PHE A 88 5.42 11.48 -18.05
CA PHE A 88 4.13 11.18 -18.69
C PHE A 88 2.96 11.89 -17.99
N ILE A 89 2.95 11.91 -16.65
CA ILE A 89 1.94 12.67 -15.89
C ILE A 89 2.04 14.17 -16.17
N ALA A 90 3.26 14.72 -16.28
CA ALA A 90 3.46 16.14 -16.55
C ALA A 90 2.94 16.54 -17.94
N GLU A 91 3.12 15.69 -18.96
CA GLU A 91 2.63 15.94 -20.32
C GLU A 91 1.10 15.84 -20.44
N PHE A 92 0.51 14.85 -19.77
CA PHE A 92 -0.93 14.53 -19.87
C PHE A 92 -1.67 14.72 -18.55
N SER A 93 -1.41 15.86 -17.89
CA SER A 93 -1.87 16.13 -16.52
C SER A 93 -3.39 16.01 -16.32
N GLU A 94 -4.17 16.26 -17.36
CA GLU A 94 -5.63 16.15 -17.41
C GLU A 94 -6.15 14.71 -17.27
N LEU A 95 -5.29 13.71 -17.48
CA LEU A 95 -5.62 12.29 -17.32
C LEU A 95 -5.45 11.78 -15.89
N PHE A 96 -4.92 12.61 -14.98
CA PHE A 96 -4.51 12.23 -13.64
C PHE A 96 -5.18 13.08 -12.56
N GLY A 97 -5.29 12.51 -11.35
CA GLY A 97 -5.82 13.20 -10.18
C GLY A 97 -4.84 14.24 -9.64
N ASN A 98 -5.38 15.21 -8.89
CA ASN A 98 -4.60 16.31 -8.30
C ASN A 98 -3.52 15.86 -7.30
N LYS A 99 -3.61 14.64 -6.79
CA LYS A 99 -2.62 14.03 -5.92
C LYS A 99 -2.15 12.72 -6.52
N ILE A 100 -0.85 12.50 -6.40
CA ILE A 100 -0.18 11.26 -6.79
C ILE A 100 0.26 10.56 -5.51
N ILE A 101 -0.07 9.28 -5.38
CA ILE A 101 0.31 8.42 -4.26
C ILE A 101 1.21 7.28 -4.76
N ALA A 102 1.90 6.62 -3.83
CA ALA A 102 2.62 5.39 -4.09
C ALA A 102 2.49 4.49 -2.85
N GLU A 103 1.91 3.30 -3.02
CA GLU A 103 1.89 2.29 -1.97
C GLU A 103 3.21 1.52 -1.98
N MET A 104 3.95 1.60 -0.88
CA MET A 104 5.19 0.85 -0.69
C MET A 104 4.86 -0.51 -0.09
N ARG A 105 5.59 -1.55 -0.50
CA ARG A 105 5.41 -2.88 0.08
C ARG A 105 5.74 -2.82 1.58
N GLY A 106 4.82 -3.30 2.41
CA GLY A 106 5.04 -3.42 3.85
C GLY A 106 6.16 -4.41 4.20
N MET A 107 6.56 -4.41 5.48
CA MET A 107 7.63 -5.28 5.97
C MET A 107 7.17 -6.74 6.04
N SER A 108 7.99 -7.62 5.45
CA SER A 108 7.96 -9.07 5.64
C SER A 108 9.35 -9.53 6.05
N ASP A 109 9.43 -10.48 6.98
CA ASP A 109 10.69 -11.11 7.38
C ASP A 109 11.24 -12.03 6.27
N GLU A 110 12.43 -12.58 6.50
CA GLU A 110 13.09 -13.51 5.56
C GLU A 110 12.28 -14.79 5.29
N GLN A 111 11.32 -15.11 6.17
CA GLN A 111 10.41 -16.26 6.05
C GLN A 111 9.09 -15.87 5.36
N GLY A 112 8.95 -14.62 4.90
CA GLY A 112 7.77 -14.10 4.22
C GLY A 112 6.62 -13.73 5.16
N ARG A 113 6.86 -13.66 6.48
CA ARG A 113 5.83 -13.32 7.47
C ARG A 113 5.80 -11.81 7.69
N SER A 114 4.61 -11.23 7.66
CA SER A 114 4.40 -9.83 8.01
C SER A 114 3.90 -9.72 9.46
N PRO A 115 4.62 -9.05 10.37
CA PRO A 115 4.14 -8.85 11.75
C PRO A 115 2.78 -8.15 11.82
N PHE A 116 2.54 -7.20 10.90
CA PHE A 116 1.26 -6.53 10.80
C PHE A 116 0.14 -7.49 10.38
N TRP A 117 0.39 -8.34 9.37
CA TRP A 117 -0.58 -9.36 8.95
C TRP A 117 -0.89 -10.34 10.09
N GLU A 118 0.12 -10.85 10.77
CA GLU A 118 -0.06 -11.82 11.86
C GLU A 118 -0.84 -11.23 13.04
N SER A 119 -0.66 -9.93 13.33
CA SER A 119 -1.36 -9.28 14.43
C SER A 119 -2.75 -8.75 14.08
N LEU A 120 -3.14 -8.74 12.80
CA LEU A 120 -4.40 -8.18 12.35
C LEU A 120 -5.07 -9.07 11.29
N GLY A 121 -4.54 -9.07 10.06
CA GLY A 121 -5.15 -9.75 8.92
C GLY A 121 -5.41 -11.24 9.17
N ARG A 122 -4.45 -11.96 9.75
CA ARG A 122 -4.55 -13.40 10.03
C ARG A 122 -5.81 -13.77 10.82
N HIS A 123 -6.27 -12.92 11.73
CA HIS A 123 -7.46 -13.15 12.54
C HIS A 123 -8.77 -13.13 11.75
N PHE A 124 -8.83 -12.38 10.65
CA PHE A 124 -10.01 -12.23 9.81
C PHE A 124 -10.00 -13.15 8.60
N PHE A 125 -8.84 -13.28 7.94
CA PHE A 125 -8.72 -14.07 6.71
C PHE A 125 -8.37 -15.54 6.94
N LYS A 126 -7.88 -15.89 8.15
CA LYS A 126 -7.47 -17.26 8.52
C LYS A 126 -6.52 -17.94 7.52
N MET A 127 -5.67 -17.15 6.84
CA MET A 127 -4.70 -17.63 5.84
C MET A 127 -3.33 -16.95 5.97
N GLU A 128 -2.31 -17.56 5.36
CA GLU A 128 -0.95 -17.01 5.31
C GLU A 128 -0.91 -15.73 4.48
N PHE A 129 0.01 -14.81 4.83
CA PHE A 129 0.18 -13.55 4.10
C PHE A 129 0.47 -13.80 2.62
N SER A 130 1.32 -14.78 2.31
CA SER A 130 1.66 -15.16 0.93
C SER A 130 0.44 -15.62 0.11
N GLN A 131 -0.50 -16.31 0.76
CA GLN A 131 -1.73 -16.75 0.11
C GLN A 131 -2.66 -15.55 -0.14
N ALA A 132 -2.79 -14.64 0.83
CA ALA A 132 -3.56 -13.41 0.66
C ALA A 132 -2.97 -12.52 -0.45
N ASP A 133 -1.65 -12.33 -0.47
CA ASP A 133 -0.91 -11.55 -1.47
C ASP A 133 -1.04 -12.16 -2.88
N TYR A 134 -1.07 -13.49 -2.98
CA TYR A 134 -1.33 -14.16 -4.25
C TYR A 134 -2.77 -13.92 -4.74
N LEU A 135 -3.78 -14.05 -3.87
CA LEU A 135 -5.19 -13.85 -4.22
C LEU A 135 -5.48 -12.41 -4.67
N THR A 136 -4.86 -11.42 -4.03
CA THR A 136 -4.97 -10.02 -4.45
C THR A 136 -4.23 -9.78 -5.77
N GLY A 137 -3.08 -10.42 -5.97
CA GLY A 137 -2.28 -10.35 -7.19
C GLY A 137 -3.00 -10.88 -8.43
N VAL A 138 -3.83 -11.92 -8.29
CA VAL A 138 -4.65 -12.48 -9.39
C VAL A 138 -5.99 -11.74 -9.60
N GLY A 139 -6.24 -10.66 -8.85
CA GLY A 139 -7.36 -9.75 -9.08
C GLY A 139 -8.61 -9.99 -8.23
N ASN A 140 -8.58 -10.88 -7.24
CA ASN A 140 -9.69 -11.01 -6.31
C ASN A 140 -9.49 -10.03 -5.15
N LYS A 141 -9.98 -8.79 -5.26
CA LYS A 141 -9.84 -7.78 -4.19
C LYS A 141 -11.08 -7.63 -3.30
N ALA A 142 -12.23 -8.18 -3.74
CA ALA A 142 -13.50 -8.05 -3.04
C ALA A 142 -13.48 -8.66 -1.63
N PHE A 143 -12.78 -9.79 -1.46
CA PHE A 143 -12.74 -10.50 -0.18
C PHE A 143 -12.06 -9.69 0.95
N ILE A 144 -11.17 -8.75 0.62
CA ILE A 144 -10.55 -7.88 1.62
C ILE A 144 -11.59 -6.98 2.28
N ALA A 145 -12.45 -6.37 1.48
CA ALA A 145 -13.49 -5.48 1.97
C ALA A 145 -14.50 -6.21 2.86
N GLU A 146 -14.81 -7.46 2.52
CA GLU A 146 -15.82 -8.28 3.20
C GLU A 146 -15.35 -8.76 4.58
N LEU A 147 -14.05 -9.00 4.74
CA LEU A 147 -13.50 -9.62 5.95
C LEU A 147 -12.86 -8.63 6.92
N MET A 148 -12.51 -7.42 6.48
CA MET A 148 -11.82 -6.45 7.33
C MET A 148 -12.73 -5.82 8.39
N PRO A 149 -12.20 -5.53 9.60
CA PRO A 149 -12.96 -4.87 10.64
C PRO A 149 -13.32 -3.44 10.22
N LYS A 150 -14.60 -3.10 10.30
CA LYS A 150 -15.13 -1.77 9.94
C LYS A 150 -14.93 -0.72 11.04
N PHE A 151 -14.64 -1.16 12.26
CA PHE A 151 -14.47 -0.27 13.41
C PHE A 151 -13.01 0.18 13.57
N PRO A 152 -12.77 1.36 14.17
CA PRO A 152 -11.42 1.81 14.47
C PRO A 152 -10.68 0.81 15.34
N LEU A 153 -9.41 0.56 15.03
CA LEU A 153 -8.55 -0.36 15.77
C LEU A 153 -7.47 0.42 16.51
N TYR A 154 -7.50 0.39 17.85
CA TYR A 154 -6.41 0.93 18.64
C TYR A 154 -5.14 0.13 18.41
N THR A 155 -4.06 0.80 18.01
CA THR A 155 -2.80 0.13 17.71
C THR A 155 -2.23 -0.56 18.95
N CYS A 156 -2.59 -0.13 20.16
CA CYS A 156 -2.17 -0.78 21.40
C CYS A 156 -2.74 -2.20 21.59
N PHE A 157 -3.71 -2.63 20.78
CA PHE A 157 -4.14 -4.03 20.71
C PHE A 157 -3.30 -4.90 19.78
N LEU A 158 -2.43 -4.28 18.97
CA LEU A 158 -1.49 -4.99 18.12
C LEU A 158 -0.22 -5.36 18.90
N SER A 159 0.45 -6.41 18.45
CA SER A 159 1.77 -6.77 18.97
C SER A 159 2.76 -5.61 18.80
N GLU A 160 3.79 -5.55 19.64
CA GLU A 160 4.85 -4.55 19.50
C GLU A 160 5.53 -4.62 18.14
N ALA A 161 5.83 -5.83 17.66
CA ALA A 161 6.40 -6.03 16.33
C ALA A 161 5.50 -5.48 15.21
N ALA A 162 4.17 -5.64 15.32
CA ALA A 162 3.22 -5.07 14.36
C ALA A 162 3.17 -3.55 14.42
N ARG A 163 3.21 -2.96 15.62
CA ARG A 163 3.23 -1.49 15.79
C ARG A 163 4.49 -0.87 15.20
N ASN A 164 5.64 -1.51 15.36
CA ASN A 164 6.93 -1.01 14.90
C ASN A 164 7.08 -0.99 13.37
N VAL A 165 6.18 -1.67 12.64
CA VAL A 165 6.24 -1.79 11.18
C VAL A 165 5.11 -1.03 10.48
N ILE A 166 4.30 -0.26 11.22
CA ILE A 166 3.30 0.65 10.64
C ILE A 166 4.04 1.84 10.02
N GLY A 167 4.00 1.94 8.69
CA GLY A 167 4.63 3.03 7.91
C GLY A 167 4.45 2.85 6.42
#